data_AF-A0A7V3WP12-F1
#
_entry.id   AF-A0A7V3WP12-F1
#
_cell.length_a   1.000
_cell.length_b   1.000
_cell.length_c   1.000
_cell.angle_alpha   90.00
_cell.angle_beta   90.00
_cell.angle_gamma   90.00
#
_symmetry.space_group_name_H-M   'P 1'
#
loop_
_entity.id
_entity.type
_entity.pdbx_description
1 polymer ?
#
loop_
_entity_poly.entity_id
_entity_poly.type
_entity_poly.pdbx_seq_one_letter_code
_entity_poly.pdbx_strand_id
1 'polypeptide(L)' 'MSLRANGSKLQAVTRELANQWQLTRESWRDVKSLEFEQKYIAELLAGVDRALTVIEQLDRIIAKIRSDCE' A
#
# COMPACT_ATOMS: atom_id res chain seq x y z
N MET A 1 1.87 -19.37 -1.39
CA MET A 1 2.15 -17.94 -1.60
C MET A 1 2.70 -17.38 -0.30
N SER A 2 3.82 -16.64 -0.33
CA SER A 2 4.42 -16.03 0.88
C SER A 2 3.75 -14.69 1.20
N LEU A 3 3.54 -14.38 2.49
CA LEU A 3 3.01 -13.08 2.91
C LEU A 3 3.85 -11.91 2.40
N ARG A 4 5.18 -12.05 2.38
CA ARG A 4 6.09 -11.05 1.78
C ARG A 4 5.79 -10.78 0.33
N ALA A 5 5.54 -11.83 -0.47
CA ALA A 5 5.25 -11.68 -1.89
C ALA A 5 3.94 -10.89 -2.11
N ASN A 6 2.94 -11.11 -1.26
CA ASN A 6 1.69 -10.34 -1.29
C ASN A 6 1.91 -8.88 -0.88
N GLY A 7 2.75 -8.61 0.13
CA GLY A 7 3.16 -7.27 0.53
C GLY A 7 3.88 -6.52 -0.60
N SER A 8 4.84 -7.16 -1.26
CA SER A 8 5.54 -6.57 -2.41
C SER A 8 4.60 -6.27 -3.58
N LYS A 9 3.65 -7.17 -3.86
CA LYS A 9 2.64 -6.95 -4.90
C LYS A 9 1.72 -5.78 -4.57
N LEU A 10 1.27 -5.68 -3.32
CA LEU A 10 0.46 -4.55 -2.84
C LEU A 10 1.22 -3.24 -3.02
N GLN A 11 2.49 -3.18 -2.56
CA GLN A 11 3.32 -1.99 -2.71
C GLN A 11 3.51 -1.59 -4.17
N ALA A 12 3.71 -2.55 -5.09
CA ALA A 12 3.88 -2.27 -6.51
C ALA A 12 2.63 -1.62 -7.13
N VAL A 13 1.45 -2.21 -6.89
CA VAL A 13 0.18 -1.67 -7.41
C VAL A 13 -0.13 -0.30 -6.80
N THR A 14 0.21 -0.08 -5.53
CA THR A 14 0.03 1.23 -4.88
C THR A 14 0.93 2.31 -5.47
N ARG A 15 2.17 1.98 -5.83
CA ARG A 15 3.06 2.93 -6.55
C ARG A 15 2.53 3.24 -7.95
N GLU A 16 2.03 2.24 -8.66
CA GLU A 16 1.40 2.44 -9.96
C GLU A 16 0.20 3.38 -9.88
N LEU A 17 -0.67 3.19 -8.88
CA LEU A 17 -1.79 4.09 -8.61
C LEU A 17 -1.32 5.53 -8.34
N ALA A 18 -0.30 5.71 -7.49
CA ALA A 18 0.24 7.03 -7.17
C ALA A 18 0.78 7.73 -8.42
N ASN A 19 1.48 7.00 -9.30
CA ASN A 19 1.97 7.55 -10.56
C ASN A 19 0.82 7.95 -11.51
N GLN A 20 -0.20 7.09 -11.65
CA GLN A 20 -1.39 7.42 -12.46
C GLN A 20 -2.14 8.63 -11.91
N TRP A 21 -2.19 8.79 -10.58
CA TRP A 21 -2.77 9.98 -9.96
C TRP A 21 -2.00 11.26 -10.31
N GLN A 22 -0.66 11.23 -10.25
CA GLN A 22 0.17 12.38 -10.64
C GLN A 22 -0.08 12.79 -12.10
N LEU A 23 -0.12 11.82 -13.03
CA LEU A 23 -0.44 12.09 -14.44
C LEU A 23 -1.85 12.66 -14.60
N THR A 24 -2.83 12.13 -13.87
CA THR A 24 -4.21 12.63 -13.90
C THR A 24 -4.28 14.09 -13.43
N ARG A 25 -3.54 14.43 -12.37
CA ARG A 25 -3.44 15.80 -11.83
C ARG A 25 -2.81 16.80 -12.79
N GLU A 26 -2.06 16.35 -13.81
CA GLU A 26 -1.56 17.25 -14.85
C GLU A 26 -2.69 17.89 -15.66
N SER A 27 -3.78 17.15 -15.89
CA SER A 27 -4.94 17.61 -16.67
C SER A 27 -6.15 17.99 -15.81
N TRP A 28 -6.28 17.41 -14.61
CA TRP A 28 -7.38 17.69 -13.68
C TRP A 28 -6.87 18.47 -12.45
N ARG A 29 -7.04 19.80 -12.49
CA ARG A 29 -6.45 20.74 -11.50
C ARG A 29 -7.45 21.55 -10.69
N ASP A 30 -8.73 21.25 -10.81
CA ASP A 30 -9.79 21.97 -10.09
C ASP A 30 -9.83 21.59 -8.60
N VAL A 31 -10.73 22.24 -7.87
CA VAL A 31 -10.97 21.96 -6.44
C VAL A 31 -11.44 20.51 -6.21
N LYS A 32 -12.12 19.90 -7.19
CA LYS A 32 -12.60 18.50 -7.07
C LYS A 32 -11.44 17.51 -7.09
N SER A 33 -10.40 17.79 -7.87
CA SER A 33 -9.18 16.97 -7.87
C SER A 33 -8.48 16.98 -6.50
N LEU A 34 -8.47 18.13 -5.81
CA LEU A 34 -7.91 18.26 -4.46
C LEU A 34 -8.75 17.51 -3.42
N GLU A 35 -10.08 17.66 -3.47
CA GLU A 35 -11.00 16.90 -2.61
C GLU A 35 -10.84 15.39 -2.81
N PHE A 36 -10.67 14.95 -4.06
CA PHE A 36 -10.46 13.55 -4.39
C PHE A 36 -9.13 13.02 -3.86
N GLU A 37 -8.06 13.80 -3.99
CA GLU A 37 -6.75 13.45 -3.44
C GLU A 37 -6.83 13.22 -1.94
N GLN A 38 -7.40 14.18 -1.21
CA GLN A 38 -7.46 14.12 0.24
C GLN A 38 -8.36 12.99 0.73
N LYS A 39 -9.55 12.85 0.14
CA LYS A 39 -10.57 11.90 0.60
C LYS A 39 -10.30 10.46 0.21
N TYR A 40 -9.64 10.21 -0.93
CA TYR A 40 -9.49 8.86 -1.45
C TYR A 40 -8.03 8.46 -1.58
N ILE A 41 -7.20 9.26 -2.26
CA ILE A 41 -5.81 8.88 -2.54
C ILE A 41 -5.00 8.86 -1.24
N ALA A 42 -4.99 9.95 -0.48
CA ALA A 42 -4.20 10.07 0.75
C ALA A 42 -4.62 9.01 1.80
N GLU A 43 -5.93 8.83 2.00
CA GLU A 43 -6.44 7.81 2.93
C GLU A 43 -6.08 6.39 2.50
N LEU A 44 -6.17 6.08 1.20
CA LEU A 44 -5.82 4.77 0.67
C LEU A 44 -4.32 4.48 0.80
N LEU A 45 -3.46 5.44 0.45
CA LEU A 45 -2.00 5.30 0.59
C LEU A 45 -1.62 5.05 2.05
N ALA A 46 -2.17 5.83 2.98
CA ALA A 46 -1.94 5.64 4.41
C ALA A 46 -2.51 4.29 4.93
N GLY A 47 -3.61 3.81 4.35
CA GLY A 47 -4.16 2.48 4.62
C GLY A 47 -3.22 1.36 4.18
N VAL A 48 -2.64 1.49 2.99
CA VAL A 48 -1.68 0.51 2.46
C VAL A 48 -0.41 0.47 3.30
N ASP A 49 0.15 1.62 3.69
CA ASP A 49 1.36 1.65 4.52
C ASP A 49 1.16 0.92 5.87
N ARG A 50 -0.01 1.11 6.49
CA ARG A 50 -0.41 0.35 7.68
C ARG A 50 -0.51 -1.14 7.38
N ALA A 51 -1.14 -1.53 6.28
CA ALA A 51 -1.27 -2.93 5.90
C ALA A 51 0.09 -3.61 5.65
N LEU A 52 1.03 -2.92 4.99
CA LEU A 52 2.39 -3.41 4.76
C LEU A 52 3.12 -3.66 6.09
N THR A 53 2.97 -2.75 7.05
CA THR A 53 3.53 -2.90 8.40
C THR A 53 3.00 -4.16 9.10
N VAL A 54 1.67 -4.39 9.03
CA VAL A 54 1.05 -5.57 9.62
C VAL A 54 1.50 -6.86 8.91
N ILE A 55 1.59 -6.84 7.58
CA ILE A 55 2.10 -7.97 6.78
C ILE A 55 3.52 -8.35 7.22
N GLU A 56 4.38 -7.36 7.45
CA GLU A 56 5.74 -7.60 7.93
C GLU A 56 5.76 -8.22 9.34
N GLN A 57 4.92 -7.71 10.25
CA GLN A 57 4.79 -8.27 11.60
C GLN A 57 4.30 -9.72 11.58
N LEU A 58 3.29 -10.02 10.77
CA LEU A 58 2.77 -11.38 10.60
C LEU A 58 3.83 -12.33 10.05
N ASP A 59 4.60 -11.89 9.05
CA ASP A 59 5.68 -12.68 8.49
C ASP A 59 6.77 -13.02 9.52
N ARG A 60 7.15 -12.06 10.37
CA ARG A 60 8.09 -12.29 11.48
C ARG A 60 7.57 -13.32 12.48
N ILE A 61 6.29 -13.24 12.85
CA ILE A 61 5.66 -14.20 13.79
C ILE A 61 5.63 -15.60 13.18
N ILE A 62 5.23 -15.73 11.91
CA ILE A 62 5.19 -17.02 11.22
C ILE A 62 6.59 -17.62 11.11
N ALA A 63 7.60 -16.81 10.80
CA ALA A 63 9.00 -17.25 10.75
C ALA A 63 9.47 -17.76 12.12
N LYS A 64 9.12 -17.06 13.20
CA LYS A 64 9.42 -17.48 14.57
C LYS A 64 8.75 -18.81 14.93
N ILE A 65 7.46 -18.97 14.63
CA ILE A 65 6.73 -20.22 14.90
C ILE A 65 7.41 -21.39 14.18
N ARG A 66 7.81 -21.21 12.92
CA ARG A 66 8.51 -22.26 12.16
C ARG A 66 9.85 -22.61 12.79
N SER A 67 10.65 -21.62 13.18
CA SER A 67 11.94 -21.84 13.83
C SER A 67 11.82 -22.50 15.21
N ASP A 68 10.75 -22.20 15.96
CA ASP A 68 10.52 -22.79 17.29
C ASP A 68 9.91 -24.22 17.20
N CYS A 69 9.46 -24.65 16.01
CA CYS A 69 8.91 -26.00 15.75
C CYS A 69 9.90 -26.96 15.05
N GLU A 70 11.09 -26.49 14.68
CA GLU A 70 12.22 -27.30 14.18
C GLU A 70 13.16 -27.69 15.32
#